data_AF-V5HJ93-F1
#
_entry.id   AF-V5HJ93-F1
#
_cell.length_a   1.000
_cell.length_b   1.000
_cell.length_c   1.000
_cell.angle_alpha   90.00
_cell.angle_beta   90.00
_cell.angle_gamma   90.00
#
_symmetry.space_group_name_H-M   'P 1'
#
loop_
_entity.id
_entity.type
_entity.pdbx_description
1 polymer ?
#
loop_
_entity_poly.entity_id
_entity_poly.type
_entity_poly.pdbx_seq_one_letter_code
_entity_poly.pdbx_strand_id
1 'polypeptide(L)'
;AYHSQLTGGKNFVGNMALLPIKSQYRGPAPKSNEETDIVDEALYFFKANVFFRAYEIKSEADRVLIYLTLYISECLKKLQKCSNKNQGVQDMKTLAISKFDIPGEAGLPTEPSLCQALVTRRS
;
A
#
# COMPACT_ATOMS: atom_id res chain seq x y z
N ALA A 1 -3.08 -14.36 -6.70
CA ALA A 1 -2.60 -13.01 -6.42
C ALA A 1 -1.24 -12.82 -7.08
N TYR A 2 -0.97 -11.62 -7.58
CA TYR A 2 0.32 -11.25 -8.16
C TYR A 2 1.24 -10.74 -7.05
N HIS A 3 2.46 -11.29 -7.01
CA HIS A 3 3.49 -10.97 -6.02
C HIS A 3 4.48 -9.95 -6.58
N SER A 4 5.13 -9.20 -5.69
CA SER A 4 6.17 -8.25 -6.11
C SER A 4 7.37 -8.99 -6.68
N GLN A 5 7.91 -8.50 -7.79
CA GLN A 5 9.12 -9.05 -8.41
C GLN A 5 10.38 -8.30 -7.98
N LEU A 6 10.23 -7.23 -7.19
CA LEU A 6 11.32 -6.39 -6.72
C LEU A 6 12.10 -7.10 -5.61
N THR A 7 13.28 -7.61 -5.95
CA THR A 7 14.21 -8.25 -5.00
C THR A 7 15.23 -7.27 -4.40
N GLY A 8 15.06 -5.96 -4.62
CA GLY A 8 16.05 -4.91 -4.31
C GLY A 8 16.09 -4.41 -2.85
N GLY A 9 15.21 -4.91 -1.97
CA GLY A 9 15.13 -4.46 -0.58
C GLY A 9 16.28 -5.01 0.28
N LYS A 10 17.45 -4.37 0.24
CA LYS A 10 18.55 -4.67 1.18
C LYS A 10 18.30 -4.13 2.60
N ASN A 11 17.39 -3.16 2.70
CA ASN A 11 17.01 -2.51 3.95
C ASN A 11 15.58 -2.89 4.29
N PHE A 12 15.31 -3.08 5.59
CA PHE A 12 14.00 -3.44 6.11
C PHE A 12 13.61 -2.48 7.22
N VAL A 13 12.32 -2.18 7.33
CA VAL A 13 11.74 -1.48 8.47
C VAL A 13 10.79 -2.45 9.16
N GLY A 14 11.23 -3.04 10.27
CA GLY A 14 10.53 -4.16 10.90
C GLY A 14 10.40 -5.34 9.93
N ASN A 15 9.17 -5.79 9.70
CA ASN A 15 8.84 -6.84 8.74
C ASN A 15 8.27 -6.23 7.45
N MET A 16 8.94 -5.24 6.86
CA MET A 16 8.58 -4.70 5.54
C MET A 16 9.87 -4.33 4.80
N ALA A 17 9.91 -4.57 3.49
CA ALA A 17 11.04 -4.18 2.67
C ALA A 17 11.05 -2.66 2.45
N LEU A 18 12.17 -2.01 2.73
CA LEU A 18 12.38 -0.60 2.40
C LEU A 18 12.89 -0.50 0.96
N LEU A 19 11.96 -0.49 0.02
CA LEU A 19 12.24 -0.49 -1.41
C LEU A 19 12.54 0.94 -1.92
N PRO A 20 13.46 1.10 -2.88
CA PRO A 20 13.66 2.38 -3.54
C PRO A 20 12.41 2.83 -4.30
N ILE A 21 12.07 4.12 -4.24
CA ILE A 21 10.91 4.69 -4.96
C ILE A 21 11.27 5.97 -5.71
N LYS A 22 10.53 6.26 -6.78
CA LYS A 22 10.64 7.50 -7.56
C LYS A 22 9.73 8.56 -6.96
N SER A 23 10.23 9.26 -5.95
CA SER A 23 9.47 10.32 -5.26
C SER A 23 10.26 11.62 -5.18
N GLN A 24 9.55 12.74 -5.35
CA GLN A 24 10.06 14.08 -5.03
C GLN A 24 9.83 14.46 -3.56
N TYR A 25 9.03 13.67 -2.84
CA TYR A 25 8.74 13.87 -1.43
C TYR A 25 9.88 13.33 -0.56
N ARG A 26 10.16 14.04 0.54
CA ARG A 26 11.18 13.61 1.50
C ARG A 26 10.67 12.40 2.27
N GLY A 27 11.52 11.39 2.43
CA GLY A 27 11.21 10.18 3.18
C GLY A 27 12.45 9.30 3.38
N PRO A 28 12.33 8.25 4.21
CA PRO A 28 13.43 7.32 4.50
C PRO A 28 13.72 6.34 3.35
N ALA A 29 12.82 6.25 2.36
CA ALA A 29 12.99 5.37 1.22
C ALA A 29 14.17 5.80 0.33
N PRO A 30 15.03 4.87 -0.12
CA PRO A 30 16.07 5.17 -1.09
C PRO A 30 15.49 5.74 -2.38
N LYS A 31 16.25 6.58 -3.08
CA LYS A 31 15.86 7.07 -4.40
C LYS A 31 16.08 5.97 -5.43
N SER A 32 15.05 5.66 -6.20
CA SER A 32 15.19 4.78 -7.37
C SER A 32 15.57 5.59 -8.62
N ASN A 33 16.49 5.05 -9.41
CA ASN A 33 16.75 5.49 -10.79
C ASN A 33 16.18 4.49 -11.82
N GLU A 34 15.50 3.44 -11.35
CA GLU A 34 14.91 2.41 -12.20
C GLU A 34 13.62 2.91 -12.84
N GLU A 35 13.26 2.32 -13.98
CA GLU A 35 12.06 2.72 -14.73
C GLU A 35 10.77 2.38 -13.98
N THR A 36 10.78 1.35 -13.14
CA THR A 36 9.63 0.86 -12.38
C THR A 36 9.94 0.78 -10.89
N ASP A 37 9.01 1.20 -10.03
CA ASP A 37 9.11 0.99 -8.58
C ASP A 37 7.91 0.22 -7.99
N ILE A 38 7.92 0.00 -6.67
CA ILE A 38 6.87 -0.77 -5.99
C ILE A 38 5.48 -0.11 -6.08
N VAL A 39 5.42 1.21 -6.25
CA VAL A 39 4.16 1.94 -6.42
C VAL A 39 3.60 1.67 -7.82
N ASP A 40 4.46 1.66 -8.84
CA ASP A 40 4.09 1.28 -10.21
C ASP A 40 3.59 -0.17 -10.27
N GLU A 41 4.30 -1.11 -9.63
CA GLU A 41 3.86 -2.51 -9.52
C GLU A 41 2.50 -2.60 -8.81
N ALA A 42 2.31 -1.87 -7.72
CA ALA A 42 1.05 -1.87 -6.97
C ALA A 42 -0.11 -1.38 -7.83
N LEU A 43 0.06 -0.28 -8.56
CA LEU A 43 -0.97 0.24 -9.47
C LEU A 43 -1.25 -0.71 -10.63
N TYR A 44 -0.20 -1.34 -11.18
CA TYR A 44 -0.32 -2.32 -12.26
C TYR A 44 -1.10 -3.56 -11.82
N PHE A 45 -0.75 -4.13 -10.66
CA PHE A 45 -1.42 -5.31 -10.13
C PHE A 45 -2.73 -5.02 -9.41
N PHE A 46 -3.03 -3.77 -9.04
CA PHE A 46 -4.19 -3.39 -8.23
C PHE A 46 -5.49 -4.02 -8.73
N LYS A 47 -5.80 -3.86 -10.03
CA LYS A 47 -7.05 -4.36 -10.62
C LYS A 47 -7.20 -5.87 -10.47
N ALA A 48 -6.10 -6.63 -10.54
CA ALA A 48 -6.16 -8.06 -10.35
C ALA A 48 -6.16 -8.43 -8.85
N ASN A 49 -5.27 -7.80 -8.08
CA ASN A 49 -5.04 -8.11 -6.67
C ASN A 49 -6.23 -7.78 -5.77
N VAL A 50 -7.02 -6.76 -6.09
CA VAL A 50 -8.20 -6.37 -5.30
C VAL A 50 -9.33 -7.40 -5.32
N PHE A 51 -9.39 -8.29 -6.32
CA PHE A 51 -10.40 -9.36 -6.38
C PHE A 51 -10.04 -10.60 -5.56
N PHE A 52 -8.76 -10.78 -5.21
CA PHE A 52 -8.33 -11.94 -4.45
C PHE A 52 -8.77 -11.82 -3.00
N ARG A 53 -9.42 -12.88 -2.50
CA ARG A 53 -9.88 -12.97 -1.11
C ARG A 53 -8.77 -13.34 -0.13
N ALA A 54 -7.69 -13.93 -0.64
CA ALA A 54 -6.56 -14.38 0.13
C ALA A 54 -5.27 -14.02 -0.62
N TYR A 55 -4.26 -13.59 0.14
CA TYR A 55 -2.94 -13.25 -0.36
C TYR A 55 -1.91 -13.98 0.50
N GLU A 56 -1.11 -14.84 -0.12
CA GLU A 56 0.01 -15.51 0.54
C GLU A 56 1.22 -14.57 0.57
N ILE A 57 1.86 -14.37 1.72
CA ILE A 57 3.06 -13.51 1.80
C ILE A 57 4.28 -14.37 1.48
N LYS A 58 4.96 -14.11 0.36
CA LYS A 58 6.17 -14.84 -0.04
C LYS A 58 7.44 -14.04 0.22
N SER A 59 7.33 -12.72 0.31
CA SER A 59 8.46 -11.84 0.56
C SER A 59 8.06 -10.64 1.42
N GLU A 60 9.06 -9.94 1.96
CA GLU A 60 8.83 -8.68 2.68
C GLU A 60 8.37 -7.55 1.73
N ALA A 61 8.62 -7.67 0.42
CA ALA A 61 8.09 -6.77 -0.60
C ALA A 61 6.58 -6.98 -0.83
N ASP A 62 6.08 -8.22 -0.70
CA ASP A 62 4.64 -8.50 -0.78
C ASP A 62 3.86 -7.75 0.31
N ARG A 63 4.44 -7.58 1.50
CA ARG A 63 3.80 -6.83 2.58
C ARG A 63 3.60 -5.37 2.21
N VAL A 64 4.60 -4.77 1.54
CA VAL A 64 4.49 -3.41 1.00
C VAL A 64 3.45 -3.35 -0.12
N LEU A 65 3.42 -4.36 -0.99
CA LEU A 65 2.44 -4.46 -2.08
C LEU A 65 0.99 -4.55 -1.57
N ILE A 66 0.76 -5.34 -0.52
CA ILE A 66 -0.54 -5.42 0.17
C ILE A 66 -0.91 -4.07 0.78
N TYR A 67 0.02 -3.42 1.48
CA TYR A 67 -0.22 -2.11 2.08
C TYR A 67 -0.61 -1.07 1.02
N LEU A 68 0.12 -1.01 -0.09
CA LEU A 68 -0.19 -0.10 -1.19
C LEU A 68 -1.54 -0.43 -1.83
N THR A 69 -1.90 -1.70 -1.98
CA THR A 69 -3.21 -2.12 -2.51
C THR A 69 -4.36 -1.63 -1.61
N LEU A 70 -4.21 -1.72 -0.29
CA LEU A 70 -5.17 -1.18 0.66
C LEU A 70 -5.24 0.35 0.58
N TYR A 71 -4.09 1.02 0.51
CA TYR A 71 -4.02 2.48 0.40
C TYR A 71 -4.67 3.00 -0.89
N ILE A 72 -4.45 2.34 -2.03
CA ILE A 72 -5.11 2.68 -3.30
C ILE A 72 -6.63 2.57 -3.16
N SER A 73 -7.13 1.56 -2.46
CA SER A 73 -8.57 1.40 -2.22
C SER A 73 -9.16 2.56 -1.42
N GLU A 74 -8.45 3.05 -0.40
CA GLU A 74 -8.86 4.23 0.39
C GLU A 74 -8.80 5.53 -0.44
N CYS A 75 -7.75 5.70 -1.24
CA CYS A 75 -7.65 6.79 -2.21
C CYS A 75 -8.87 6.82 -3.14
N LEU A 76 -9.28 5.67 -3.69
CA LEU A 76 -10.43 5.56 -4.58
C LEU A 76 -11.76 5.91 -3.88
N LYS A 77 -11.97 5.47 -2.63
CA LYS A 77 -13.16 5.84 -1.84
C LYS A 77 -13.29 7.35 -1.64
N LYS A 78 -12.16 8.04 -1.42
CA LYS A 78 -12.14 9.49 -1.27
C LYS A 78 -12.31 10.20 -2.62
N LEU A 79 -11.62 9.73 -3.66
CA LEU A 79 -11.72 10.27 -5.03
C LEU A 79 -13.13 10.12 -5.61
N GLN A 80 -13.87 9.06 -5.26
CA GLN A 80 -15.26 8.88 -5.71
C GLN A 80 -16.18 10.06 -5.32
N LYS A 81 -15.85 10.77 -4.24
CA LYS A 81 -16.62 11.94 -3.76
C LYS A 81 -16.16 13.27 -4.37
N CYS A 82 -15.06 13.27 -5.11
CA CYS A 82 -14.47 14.48 -5.68
C CYS A 82 -15.10 14.82 -7.02
N SER A 83 -15.59 16.04 -7.18
CA SER A 83 -16.25 16.48 -8.43
C SER A 83 -15.28 16.94 -9.51
N ASN A 84 -14.02 17.24 -9.17
CA ASN A 84 -13.01 17.72 -10.12
C ASN A 84 -11.60 17.29 -9.72
N LYS A 85 -10.68 17.30 -10.70
CA LYS A 85 -9.28 16.86 -10.51
C LYS A 85 -8.53 17.67 -9.47
N ASN A 86 -8.75 18.99 -9.42
CA ASN A 86 -8.04 19.88 -8.49
C ASN A 86 -8.42 19.57 -7.03
N GLN A 87 -9.70 19.34 -6.76
CA GLN A 87 -10.18 18.91 -5.45
C GLN A 87 -9.62 17.54 -5.09
N GLY A 88 -9.62 16.59 -6.04
CA GLY A 88 -9.02 15.28 -5.83
C GLY A 88 -7.56 15.36 -5.41
N VAL A 89 -6.76 16.22 -6.05
CA VAL A 89 -5.34 16.42 -5.68
C VAL A 89 -5.20 16.97 -4.25
N GLN A 90 -6.04 17.92 -3.83
CA GLN A 90 -6.01 18.47 -2.47
C GLN A 90 -6.45 17.44 -1.42
N ASP A 91 -7.49 16.67 -1.72
CA ASP A 91 -7.98 15.61 -0.85
C ASP A 91 -6.95 14.48 -0.70
N MET A 92 -6.25 14.11 -1.78
CA MET A 92 -5.17 13.10 -1.72
C MET A 92 -3.98 13.59 -0.89
N LYS A 93 -3.60 14.87 -1.00
CA LYS A 93 -2.55 15.46 -0.13
C LYS A 93 -2.95 15.42 1.33
N THR A 94 -4.21 15.70 1.63
CA THR A 94 -4.75 15.65 2.99
C THR A 94 -4.74 14.21 3.52
N LEU A 95 -5.16 13.25 2.70
CA LEU A 95 -5.14 11.82 3.03
C LEU A 95 -3.71 11.31 3.28
N ALA A 96 -2.73 11.74 2.49
CA ALA A 96 -1.33 11.35 2.65
C ALA A 96 -0.70 11.82 3.97
N ILE A 97 -1.25 12.87 4.60
CA ILE A 97 -0.80 13.38 5.91
C ILE A 97 -1.60 12.76 7.05
N SER A 98 -2.82 12.28 6.76
CA SER A 98 -3.67 11.67 7.78
C SER A 98 -3.03 10.41 8.36
N LYS A 99 -3.27 10.16 9.65
CA LYS A 99 -2.77 8.95 10.29
C LYS A 99 -3.44 7.75 9.64
N PHE A 100 -2.61 6.87 9.08
CA PHE A 100 -3.06 5.58 8.59
C PHE A 100 -2.70 4.54 9.64
N ASP A 101 -3.71 3.83 10.09
CA ASP A 101 -3.57 2.77 11.08
C ASP A 101 -2.85 1.58 10.42
N ILE A 102 -1.58 1.37 10.78
CA ILE A 102 -0.78 0.26 10.27
C ILE A 102 -1.10 -0.99 11.10
N PRO A 103 -1.34 -2.17 10.46
CA PRO A 103 -1.50 -3.42 11.19
C PRO A 103 -0.29 -3.70 12.10
N GLY A 104 -0.47 -3.57 13.42
CA GLY A 104 0.56 -3.84 14.43
C GLY A 104 0.89 -2.68 15.39
N GLU A 105 0.32 -1.49 15.25
CA GLU A 105 0.49 -0.41 16.25
C GLU A 105 -0.49 -0.53 17.43
N ALA A 106 -0.02 -0.23 18.65
CA ALA A 106 -0.77 -0.30 19.91
C ALA A 106 -1.95 0.71 20.02
N GLY A 107 -2.20 1.51 18.99
CA GLY A 107 -3.28 2.50 18.91
C GLY A 107 -4.46 2.09 18.02
N LEU A 108 -4.35 0.99 17.28
CA LEU A 108 -5.50 0.40 16.59
C LEU A 108 -6.42 -0.23 17.65
N PRO A 109 -7.71 0.15 17.74
CA PRO A 109 -8.68 -0.75 18.34
C PRO A 109 -8.50 -2.09 17.63
N THR A 110 -8.47 -3.17 18.39
CA THR A 110 -8.60 -4.55 17.90
C THR A 110 -9.95 -4.80 17.22
N GLU A 111 -10.55 -3.76 16.64
CA GLU A 111 -11.76 -3.86 15.86
C GLU A 111 -11.45 -4.71 14.64
N PRO A 112 -12.03 -5.92 14.56
CA PRO A 112 -11.47 -6.96 13.73
C PRO A 112 -11.70 -6.72 12.24
N SER A 113 -12.48 -5.72 11.84
CA SER A 113 -13.07 -5.63 10.51
C SER A 113 -12.07 -5.46 9.35
N LEU A 114 -10.92 -4.78 9.55
CA LEU A 114 -9.92 -4.58 8.48
C LEU A 114 -8.86 -5.68 8.43
N CYS A 115 -8.38 -6.16 9.58
CA CYS A 115 -7.43 -7.28 9.64
C CYS A 115 -8.11 -8.65 9.42
N GLN A 116 -9.36 -8.85 9.87
CA GLN A 116 -10.12 -10.08 9.59
C GLN A 116 -10.61 -10.15 8.13
N ALA A 117 -10.83 -9.03 7.45
CA ALA A 117 -11.24 -9.09 6.04
C ALA A 117 -10.20 -9.78 5.13
N LEU A 118 -8.91 -9.68 5.48
CA LEU A 118 -7.83 -10.35 4.76
C LEU A 118 -7.37 -11.67 5.40
N VAL A 119 -7.47 -11.82 6.73
CA VAL A 119 -6.98 -13.03 7.43
C VAL A 119 -8.08 -14.08 7.68
N THR A 120 -9.37 -13.69 7.70
CA THR A 120 -10.49 -14.53 8.17
C THR A 120 -11.47 -14.97 7.07
N ARG A 121 -11.15 -14.81 5.78
CA ARG A 121 -11.73 -15.69 4.75
C ARG A 121 -10.96 -17.02 4.63
N ARG A 122 -10.62 -17.60 5.78
CA ARG A 122 -10.32 -19.03 5.90
C ARG A 122 -11.63 -19.77 6.13
N SER A 123 -12.15 -20.33 5.05
CA SER A 123 -12.89 -21.60 5.06
C SER A 123 -12.10 -22.55 4.17
#